data_AF-V4SMR2-F1
#
_entry.id   AF-V4SMR2-F1
#
_cell.length_a   1.000
_cell.length_b   1.000
_cell.length_c   1.000
_cell.angle_alpha   90.00
_cell.angle_beta   90.00
_cell.angle_gamma   90.00
#
_symmetry.space_group_name_H-M   'P 1'
#
loop_
_entity.id
_entity.type
_entity.pdbx_description
1 polymer ?
#
loop_
_entity_poly.entity_id
_entity_poly.type
_entity_poly.pdbx_seq_one_letter_code
_entity_poly.pdbx_strand_id
1 'polypeptide(L)'
;MNINWDTQQQQRVPLSQVVSDCVQRWFQDTLREAKNGDKAMEVLVGQMYLSGYGVARDEKKGHAWIKRAATSRSSAWKLRDKPPGYAASDSDSDELKGDTK
;
A
#
# COMPACT_ATOMS: atom_id res chain seq x y z
N MET A 1 -16.03 4.79 -57.98
CA MET A 1 -16.11 4.81 -56.50
C MET A 1 -14.78 5.29 -55.95
N ASN A 2 -14.71 6.49 -55.36
CA ASN A 2 -13.50 6.99 -54.70
C ASN A 2 -13.54 6.56 -53.23
N ILE A 3 -12.63 5.68 -52.85
CA ILE A 3 -12.46 5.24 -51.47
C ILE A 3 -11.67 6.35 -50.77
N ASN A 4 -12.36 7.13 -49.95
CA ASN A 4 -11.79 8.22 -49.15
C ASN A 4 -10.94 7.59 -48.03
N TRP A 5 -9.63 7.49 -48.24
CA TRP A 5 -8.66 7.01 -47.24
C TRP A 5 -8.22 8.08 -46.24
N ASP A 6 -8.87 9.25 -46.23
CA ASP A 6 -8.47 10.41 -45.44
C ASP A 6 -9.31 10.56 -44.16
N THR A 7 -9.02 9.82 -43.09
CA THR A 7 -9.49 10.17 -41.73
C THR A 7 -8.61 9.60 -40.59
N GLN A 8 -7.39 9.18 -40.87
CA GLN A 8 -6.37 9.00 -39.83
C GLN A 8 -5.28 10.05 -40.06
N GLN A 9 -5.69 11.32 -40.11
CA GLN A 9 -4.81 12.43 -39.72
C GLN A 9 -4.41 12.12 -38.29
N GLN A 10 -3.28 11.43 -38.14
CA GLN A 10 -2.71 11.03 -36.88
C GLN A 10 -2.31 12.32 -36.16
N GLN A 11 -3.28 12.87 -35.44
CA GLN A 11 -3.21 14.18 -34.81
C GLN A 11 -1.97 14.15 -33.92
N ARG A 12 -0.94 14.87 -34.33
CA ARG A 12 0.32 14.96 -33.60
C ARG A 12 0.01 15.71 -32.31
N VAL A 13 -0.26 14.95 -31.26
CA VAL A 13 -0.42 15.49 -29.92
C VAL A 13 0.96 15.86 -29.37
N PRO A 14 1.07 16.98 -28.65
CA PRO A 14 2.32 17.33 -28.00
C PRO A 14 2.68 16.25 -26.98
N LEU A 15 3.98 15.95 -26.87
CA LEU A 15 4.47 14.91 -25.95
C LEU A 15 4.00 15.15 -24.51
N SER A 16 3.88 16.42 -24.09
CA SER A 16 3.35 16.81 -22.79
C SER A 16 1.93 16.31 -22.53
N GLN A 17 1.08 16.29 -23.55
CA GLN A 17 -0.29 15.78 -23.45
C GLN A 17 -0.30 14.26 -23.31
N VAL A 18 0.49 13.56 -24.13
CA VAL A 18 0.63 12.10 -24.02
C VAL A 18 1.13 11.69 -22.64
N VAL A 19 2.15 12.40 -22.13
CA VAL A 19 2.68 12.15 -20.78
C VAL A 19 1.60 12.42 -19.73
N SER A 20 0.86 13.52 -19.84
CA SER A 20 -0.24 13.83 -18.92
C SER A 20 -1.32 12.74 -18.93
N ASP A 21 -1.72 12.26 -20.10
CA ASP A 21 -2.69 11.17 -20.25
C ASP A 21 -2.19 9.86 -19.64
N CYS A 22 -0.93 9.50 -19.89
CA CYS A 22 -0.30 8.32 -19.29
C CYS A 22 -0.30 8.40 -17.77
N VAL A 23 0.06 9.57 -17.22
CA VAL A 23 0.10 9.77 -15.77
C VAL A 23 -1.31 9.73 -15.16
N GLN A 24 -2.31 10.28 -15.85
CA GLN A 24 -3.70 10.22 -15.40
C GLN A 24 -4.25 8.79 -15.42
N ARG A 25 -3.92 7.98 -16.44
CA ARG A 25 -4.29 6.55 -16.46
C ARG A 25 -3.60 5.78 -15.35
N TRP A 26 -2.31 6.03 -15.15
CA TRP A 26 -1.55 5.42 -14.05
C TRP A 26 -2.16 5.74 -12.68
N PHE A 27 -2.64 6.98 -12.47
CA PHE A 27 -3.38 7.33 -11.26
C PHE A 27 -4.67 6.51 -11.09
N GLN A 28 -5.39 6.23 -12.17
CA GLN A 28 -6.61 5.42 -12.12
C GLN A 28 -6.32 3.95 -11.78
N ASP A 29 -5.29 3.38 -12.39
CA ASP A 29 -4.88 1.99 -12.14
C ASP A 29 -4.40 1.82 -10.69
N THR A 30 -3.56 2.73 -10.20
CA THR A 30 -3.11 2.73 -8.80
C THR A 30 -4.28 2.92 -7.83
N LEU A 31 -5.26 3.77 -8.15
CA LEU A 31 -6.47 3.94 -7.35
C LEU A 31 -7.32 2.67 -7.30
N ARG A 32 -7.38 1.90 -8.40
CA ARG A 32 -8.08 0.61 -8.45
C ARG A 32 -7.39 -0.40 -7.52
N GLU A 33 -6.08 -0.53 -7.61
CA GLU A 33 -5.34 -1.46 -6.75
C GLU A 33 -5.36 -1.05 -5.27
N ALA A 34 -5.30 0.25 -4.99
CA ALA A 34 -5.47 0.78 -3.64
C ALA A 34 -6.85 0.47 -3.05
N LYS A 35 -7.90 0.39 -3.89
CA LYS A 35 -9.24 -0.06 -3.48
C LYS A 35 -9.34 -1.57 -3.31
N ASN A 36 -8.55 -2.35 -4.04
CA ASN A 36 -8.43 -3.80 -3.86
C ASN A 36 -7.72 -4.17 -2.54
N GLY A 37 -7.15 -3.19 -1.83
CA GLY A 37 -6.52 -3.37 -0.53
C GLY A 37 -5.00 -3.47 -0.59
N ASP A 38 -4.37 -3.16 -1.72
CA ASP A 38 -2.91 -3.05 -1.80
C ASP A 38 -2.44 -1.81 -1.03
N LYS A 39 -1.78 -2.07 0.11
CA LYS A 39 -1.27 -1.04 1.02
C LYS A 39 -0.20 -0.16 0.37
N ALA A 40 0.62 -0.71 -0.53
CA ALA A 40 1.63 0.07 -1.24
C ALA A 40 0.94 1.07 -2.18
N MET A 41 -0.14 0.65 -2.82
CA MET A 41 -0.93 1.51 -3.72
C MET A 41 -1.71 2.57 -2.95
N GLU A 42 -2.23 2.27 -1.75
CA GLU A 42 -2.83 3.30 -0.89
C GLU A 42 -1.84 4.42 -0.53
N VAL A 43 -0.58 4.06 -0.25
CA VAL A 43 0.48 5.05 0.01
C VAL A 43 0.81 5.85 -1.26
N LEU A 44 0.93 5.16 -2.40
CA LEU A 44 1.25 5.78 -3.68
C LEU A 44 0.18 6.79 -4.12
N VAL A 45 -1.11 6.42 -4.02
CA VAL A 45 -2.24 7.33 -4.30
C VAL A 45 -2.19 8.55 -3.37
N GLY A 46 -1.88 8.34 -2.08
CA GLY A 46 -1.68 9.43 -1.13
C GLY A 46 -0.59 10.40 -1.59
N GLN A 47 0.56 9.89 -1.99
CA GLN A 47 1.67 10.69 -2.51
C GLN A 47 1.29 11.43 -3.81
N MET A 48 0.60 10.78 -4.74
CA MET A 48 0.17 11.40 -6.00
C MET A 48 -0.75 12.61 -5.75
N TYR A 49 -1.65 12.53 -4.78
CA TYR A 49 -2.49 13.66 -4.35
C TYR A 49 -1.68 14.80 -3.69
N LEU A 50 -0.65 14.48 -2.91
CA LEU A 50 0.22 15.50 -2.29
C LEU A 50 1.09 16.22 -3.34
N SER A 51 1.61 15.47 -4.31
CA SER A 51 2.47 15.98 -5.38
C SER A 51 1.68 16.69 -6.50
N GLY A 52 0.40 16.33 -6.69
CA GLY A 52 -0.38 16.73 -7.87
C GLY A 52 0.02 15.98 -9.15
N TYR A 53 0.48 14.73 -9.03
CA TYR A 53 0.95 13.93 -10.16
C TYR A 53 -0.22 13.12 -10.74
N GLY A 54 -0.69 13.47 -11.94
CA GLY A 54 -1.83 12.81 -12.61
C GLY A 54 -3.21 13.18 -12.10
N VAL A 55 -3.27 13.98 -11.05
CA VAL A 55 -4.49 14.47 -10.42
C VAL A 55 -4.22 15.86 -9.84
N ALA A 56 -5.26 16.69 -9.72
CA ALA A 56 -5.14 17.95 -9.01
C ALA A 56 -4.64 17.72 -7.58
N ARG A 57 -3.68 18.53 -7.15
CA ARG A 57 -3.13 18.46 -5.79
C ARG A 57 -4.24 18.67 -4.78
N ASP A 58 -4.39 17.69 -3.88
CA ASP A 58 -5.39 17.71 -2.81
C ASP A 58 -4.75 17.11 -1.55
N GLU A 59 -4.22 18.00 -0.72
CA GLU A 59 -3.50 17.58 0.48
C GLU A 59 -4.38 16.84 1.46
N LYS A 60 -5.67 17.21 1.56
CA LYS A 60 -6.61 16.56 2.46
C LYS A 60 -6.83 15.10 2.05
N LYS A 61 -7.05 14.85 0.76
CA LYS A 61 -7.17 13.48 0.24
C LYS A 61 -5.87 12.71 0.39
N GLY A 62 -4.73 13.33 0.08
CA GLY A 62 -3.42 12.71 0.24
C GLY A 62 -3.19 12.17 1.65
N HIS A 63 -3.36 13.02 2.66
CA HIS A 63 -3.23 12.61 4.07
C HIS A 63 -4.25 11.55 4.49
N ALA A 64 -5.49 11.61 3.98
CA ALA A 64 -6.50 10.61 4.27
C ALA A 64 -6.10 9.21 3.77
N TRP A 65 -5.55 9.12 2.55
CA TRP A 65 -5.02 7.86 1.99
C TRP A 65 -3.83 7.32 2.78
N ILE A 66 -2.88 8.18 3.15
CA ILE A 66 -1.73 7.79 3.98
C ILE A 66 -2.18 7.28 5.36
N LYS A 67 -3.12 7.97 6.01
CA LYS A 67 -3.67 7.57 7.32
C LYS A 67 -4.36 6.21 7.24
N ARG A 68 -5.07 5.93 6.14
CA ARG A 68 -5.74 4.65 5.90
C ARG A 68 -4.72 3.51 5.78
N ALA A 69 -3.67 3.72 4.98
CA ALA A 69 -2.58 2.77 4.83
C ALA A 69 -1.85 2.49 6.16
N ALA A 70 -1.63 3.53 6.98
CA ALA A 70 -0.99 3.41 8.28
C ALA A 70 -1.84 2.61 9.30
N THR A 71 -3.16 2.83 9.32
CA THR A 71 -4.08 2.13 10.25
C THR A 71 -4.09 0.62 9.99
N SER A 72 -3.98 0.21 8.72
CA SER A 72 -3.87 -1.20 8.32
C SER A 72 -2.52 -1.84 8.67
N ARG A 73 -1.48 -1.05 8.97
CA ARG A 73 -0.18 -1.55 9.45
C ARG A 73 -0.21 -1.76 10.97
N SER A 74 -0.92 -0.92 11.70
CA SER A 74 -1.01 -0.99 13.17
C SER A 74 -1.76 -2.22 13.71
N SER A 75 -2.55 -2.91 12.89
CA SER A 75 -3.15 -4.20 13.26
C SER A 75 -2.14 -5.36 13.35
N ALA A 76 -0.93 -5.19 12.78
CA ALA A 76 0.18 -6.14 13.00
C ALA A 76 0.92 -5.93 14.34
N TRP A 77 0.70 -4.79 15.02
CA TRP A 77 1.40 -4.45 16.27
C TRP A 77 0.60 -4.83 17.53
N LYS A 78 -0.65 -5.25 17.39
CA LYS A 78 -1.51 -5.69 18.51
C LYS A 78 -1.15 -7.07 19.10
N LEU A 79 0.01 -7.65 18.75
CA LEU A 79 0.50 -8.93 19.27
C LEU A 79 1.70 -8.79 20.22
N ARG A 80 1.90 -7.63 20.87
CA ARG A 80 3.04 -7.46 21.79
C ARG A 80 2.71 -6.98 23.20
N ASP A 81 1.44 -7.07 23.60
CA ASP A 81 1.02 -6.88 25.01
C ASP A 81 0.94 -8.21 25.77
N LYS A 82 1.78 -9.21 25.43
CA LYS A 82 2.01 -10.34 26.34
C LYS A 82 3.25 -10.01 27.17
N PRO A 83 3.13 -9.82 28.50
CA PRO A 83 4.30 -9.62 29.34
C PRO A 83 5.23 -10.81 29.17
N PRO A 84 6.57 -10.61 29.17
CA PRO A 84 7.53 -11.70 29.17
C PRO A 84 7.51 -12.40 30.54
N GLY A 85 6.47 -13.18 30.77
CA GLY A 85 6.38 -14.14 31.87
C GLY A 85 7.05 -15.42 31.43
N TYR A 86 8.30 -15.60 31.84
CA TYR A 86 9.02 -16.86 31.86
C TYR A 86 8.10 -18.01 32.31
N ALA A 87 7.82 -18.95 31.40
CA ALA A 87 7.43 -20.31 31.75
C ALA A 87 8.45 -21.25 31.09
N ALA A 88 9.71 -21.10 31.49
CA ALA A 88 10.71 -22.13 31.26
C ALA A 88 10.38 -23.27 32.24
N SER A 89 9.49 -24.16 31.80
CA SER A 89 9.37 -25.51 32.35
C SER A 89 10.59 -26.27 31.87
N ASP A 90 11.62 -26.34 32.71
CA ASP A 90 12.67 -27.38 32.68
C ASP A 90 13.51 -27.21 33.95
N SER A 91 13.05 -27.82 35.04
CA SER A 91 13.92 -28.13 36.17
C SER A 91 13.42 -29.42 36.81
N ASP A 92 13.52 -30.52 36.06
CA ASP A 92 13.71 -31.84 36.65
C ASP A 92 15.02 -31.77 37.44
N SER A 93 14.92 -31.66 38.75
CA SER A 93 16.03 -31.91 39.66
C SER A 93 15.64 -33.13 40.49
N ASP A 94 16.16 -34.25 40.02
CA ASP A 94 16.21 -35.56 40.65
C ASP A 94 16.76 -35.44 42.09
N GLU A 95 15.91 -35.54 43.11
CA GLU A 95 16.34 -35.74 44.50
C GLU A 95 16.22 -37.22 44.87
N LEU A 96 17.23 -38.00 44.47
CA LEU A 96 17.62 -39.23 45.15
C LEU A 96 18.31 -38.88 46.48
N LYS A 97 17.56 -39.03 47.58
CA LYS A 97 18.07 -39.26 48.94
C LYS A 97 16.99 -40.10 49.64
N GLY A 98 17.19 -41.39 49.88
CA GLY A 98 18.30 -41.99 50.59
C GLY A 98 17.69 -42.59 51.86
N ASP A 99 17.69 -43.92 51.93
CA ASP A 99 17.22 -44.76 53.04
C ASP A 99 17.45 -44.15 54.43
N THR A 100 16.42 -44.17 55.28
CA THR A 100 16.64 -44.51 56.70
C THR A 100 15.40 -45.15 57.32
N LYS A 101 15.45 -46.49 57.39
CA LYS A 101 14.96 -47.44 58.40
C LYS A 101 13.64 -47.18 59.14
#